data_AF-A0A0A6P0I0-F1
#
_entry.id   AF-A0A0A6P0I0-F1
#
_cell.length_a   1.000
_cell.length_b   1.000
_cell.length_c   1.000
_cell.angle_alpha   90.00
_cell.angle_beta   90.00
_cell.angle_gamma   90.00
#
_symmetry.space_group_name_H-M   'P 1'
#
loop_
_entity.id
_entity.type
_entity.pdbx_description
1 polymer ?
#
loop_
_entity_poly.entity_id
_entity_poly.type
_entity_poly.pdbx_seq_one_letter_code
_entity_poly.pdbx_strand_id
1 'polypeptide(L)'
;MAKKIALSHTIFVIDTSYLLELFAVPGCSEKNAIREIRKRYEKAIKDKAMLFVPSPCIFELGNHIADVRDETRRKELANLLVQTIKTCVEKSTPWTITPPAIVIEDFPQLLEYFANKSVVQCQG
;
A
#
# COMPACT_ATOMS: atom_id res chain seq x y z
N MET A 1 -0.28 -18.08 26.15
CA MET A 1 0.52 -18.60 25.02
C MET A 1 0.06 -17.92 23.74
N ALA A 2 0.94 -17.22 23.04
CA ALA A 2 0.60 -16.63 21.74
C ALA A 2 0.31 -17.76 20.73
N LYS A 3 -0.86 -17.69 20.07
CA LYS A 3 -1.26 -18.66 19.05
C LYS A 3 -0.25 -18.55 17.90
N LYS A 4 0.53 -19.60 17.66
CA LYS A 4 1.46 -19.68 16.51
C LYS A 4 0.60 -19.72 15.25
N ILE A 5 0.45 -18.59 14.56
CA ILE A 5 -0.26 -18.53 13.28
C ILE A 5 0.55 -19.36 12.29
N ALA A 6 0.00 -20.49 11.84
CA ALA A 6 0.56 -21.19 10.69
C ALA A 6 0.38 -20.26 9.48
N LEU A 7 1.47 -19.64 9.02
CA LEU A 7 1.45 -18.78 7.83
C LEU A 7 1.31 -19.67 6.59
N SER A 8 0.09 -20.12 6.31
CA SER A 8 -0.23 -20.89 5.09
C SER A 8 -0.53 -20.01 3.88
N HIS A 9 -0.46 -18.68 4.02
CA HIS A 9 -0.83 -17.71 3.01
C HIS A 9 0.37 -16.86 2.62
N THR A 10 0.61 -16.70 1.31
CA THR A 10 1.60 -15.76 0.77
C THR A 10 1.28 -14.35 1.27
N ILE A 11 2.29 -13.62 1.75
CA ILE A 11 2.16 -12.22 2.16
C ILE A 11 2.82 -11.35 1.10
N PHE A 12 2.11 -10.34 0.62
CA PHE A 12 2.65 -9.26 -0.21
C PHE A 12 2.66 -7.98 0.61
N VAL A 13 3.82 -7.35 0.73
CA VAL A 13 3.92 -5.97 1.24
C VAL A 13 3.80 -5.03 0.06
N ILE A 14 2.78 -4.19 0.08
CA ILE A 14 2.38 -3.33 -1.04
C ILE A 14 2.94 -1.93 -0.82
N ASP A 15 3.77 -1.46 -1.74
CA ASP A 15 4.30 -0.11 -1.74
C ASP A 15 3.43 0.86 -2.55
N THR A 16 3.79 2.14 -2.55
CA THR A 16 3.06 3.18 -3.29
C THR A 16 3.09 2.94 -4.80
N SER A 17 4.21 2.48 -5.36
CA SER A 17 4.33 2.22 -6.80
C SER A 17 3.33 1.17 -7.29
N TYR A 18 3.16 0.07 -6.52
CA TYR A 18 2.14 -0.93 -6.80
C TYR A 18 0.73 -0.34 -6.79
N LEU A 19 0.43 0.53 -5.81
CA LEU A 19 -0.87 1.17 -5.69
C LEU A 19 -1.16 2.13 -6.85
N LEU A 20 -0.16 2.92 -7.28
CA LEU A 20 -0.28 3.85 -8.40
C LEU A 20 -0.66 3.13 -9.70
N GLU A 21 -0.03 1.98 -9.95
CA GLU A 21 -0.37 1.12 -11.09
C GLU A 21 -1.73 0.45 -10.94
N LEU A 22 -2.05 -0.07 -9.75
CA LEU A 22 -3.35 -0.71 -9.51
C LEU A 22 -4.52 0.27 -9.74
N PHE A 23 -4.37 1.51 -9.28
CA PHE A 23 -5.34 2.59 -9.43
C PHE A 23 -5.30 3.26 -10.80
N ALA A 24 -4.26 2.99 -11.60
CA ALA A 24 -3.99 3.64 -12.87
C ALA A 24 -4.01 5.18 -12.73
N VAL A 25 -3.15 5.70 -11.83
CA VAL A 25 -3.01 7.13 -11.57
C VAL A 25 -2.29 7.81 -12.75
N PRO A 26 -2.90 8.78 -13.45
CA PRO A 26 -2.29 9.42 -14.62
C PRO A 26 -0.96 10.09 -14.29
N GLY A 27 0.04 9.90 -15.15
CA GLY A 27 1.39 10.46 -14.97
C GLY A 27 2.26 9.72 -13.95
N CYS A 28 1.69 8.75 -13.23
CA CYS A 28 2.39 7.91 -12.25
C CYS A 28 2.15 6.41 -12.47
N SER A 29 1.59 6.04 -13.63
CA SER A 29 1.31 4.64 -14.01
C SER A 29 1.55 4.40 -15.48
N GLU A 30 1.91 3.16 -15.83
CA GLU A 30 2.19 2.73 -17.20
C GLU A 30 1.23 1.63 -17.66
N LYS A 31 0.75 1.72 -18.91
CA LYS A 31 -0.25 0.76 -19.45
C LYS A 31 0.13 -0.71 -19.29
N ASN A 32 1.40 -1.05 -19.49
CA ASN A 32 1.88 -2.43 -19.34
C ASN A 32 1.94 -2.84 -17.87
N ALA A 33 2.46 -1.97 -17.01
CA ALA A 33 2.56 -2.20 -15.57
C ALA A 33 1.17 -2.33 -14.93
N ILE A 34 0.20 -1.48 -15.27
CA ILE A 34 -1.21 -1.60 -14.86
C ILE A 34 -1.75 -3.01 -15.15
N ARG A 35 -1.53 -3.53 -16.37
CA ARG A 35 -2.02 -4.85 -16.78
C ARG A 35 -1.37 -5.96 -15.95
N GLU A 36 -0.06 -5.88 -15.74
CA GLU A 36 0.65 -6.86 -14.94
C GLU A 36 0.22 -6.84 -13.47
N ILE A 37 0.14 -5.65 -12.87
CA ILE A 37 -0.24 -5.45 -11.47
C ILE A 37 -1.66 -5.94 -11.22
N ARG A 38 -2.61 -5.66 -12.13
CA ARG A 38 -3.97 -6.21 -12.02
C ARG A 38 -3.99 -7.73 -12.08
N LYS A 39 -3.21 -8.34 -12.97
CA LYS A 39 -3.09 -9.81 -13.06
C LYS A 39 -2.49 -10.40 -11.77
N ARG A 40 -1.45 -9.77 -11.22
CA ARG A 40 -0.81 -10.19 -9.95
C ARG A 40 -1.79 -10.04 -8.80
N TYR A 41 -2.52 -8.93 -8.73
CA TYR A 41 -3.55 -8.67 -7.75
C TYR A 41 -4.65 -9.73 -7.80
N GLU A 42 -5.25 -9.98 -8.95
CA GLU A 42 -6.29 -11.00 -9.13
C GLU A 42 -5.82 -12.40 -8.70
N LYS A 43 -4.58 -12.76 -9.07
CA LYS A 43 -3.97 -14.02 -8.63
C LYS A 43 -3.79 -14.06 -7.11
N ALA A 44 -3.32 -12.98 -6.50
CA ALA A 44 -3.17 -12.87 -5.05
C ALA A 44 -4.52 -13.05 -4.33
N ILE A 45 -5.60 -12.46 -4.85
CA ILE A 45 -6.96 -12.65 -4.31
C ILE A 45 -7.39 -14.10 -4.44
N LYS A 46 -7.21 -14.71 -5.62
CA LYS A 46 -7.58 -16.11 -5.88
C LYS A 46 -6.84 -17.08 -4.95
N ASP A 47 -5.56 -16.81 -4.72
CA ASP A 47 -4.69 -17.63 -3.87
C ASP A 47 -4.85 -17.30 -2.37
N LYS A 48 -5.80 -16.43 -2.01
CA LYS A 48 -6.07 -15.94 -0.64
C LYS A 48 -4.82 -15.38 0.04
N ALA A 49 -3.96 -14.75 -0.75
CA ALA A 49 -2.78 -14.08 -0.22
C ALA A 49 -3.18 -12.88 0.65
N MET A 50 -2.34 -12.57 1.63
CA MET A 50 -2.48 -11.38 2.45
C MET A 50 -1.79 -10.21 1.75
N LEU A 51 -2.57 -9.20 1.37
CA LEU A 51 -2.03 -7.94 0.84
C LEU A 51 -1.86 -6.97 2.00
N PHE A 52 -0.65 -6.85 2.49
CA PHE A 52 -0.29 -5.95 3.58
C PHE A 52 0.03 -4.56 3.03
N VAL A 53 -0.77 -3.56 3.39
CA VAL A 53 -0.62 -2.19 2.88
C VAL A 53 -0.24 -1.26 4.04
N PRO A 54 0.99 -0.73 4.05
CA PRO A 54 1.41 0.28 5.02
C PRO A 54 0.56 1.55 4.89
N SER A 55 0.12 2.12 6.01
CA SER A 55 -0.65 3.38 5.98
C SER A 55 0.06 4.55 5.29
N PRO A 56 1.40 4.73 5.37
CA PRO A 56 2.08 5.80 4.64
C PRO A 56 1.89 5.71 3.11
N CYS A 57 1.88 4.50 2.55
CA CYS A 57 1.68 4.30 1.10
C CYS A 57 0.27 4.72 0.65
N ILE A 58 -0.73 4.63 1.52
CA ILE A 58 -2.09 5.10 1.26
C ILE A 58 -2.13 6.63 1.20
N PHE A 59 -1.42 7.30 2.13
CA PHE A 59 -1.33 8.76 2.13
C PHE A 59 -0.54 9.29 0.93
N GLU A 60 0.56 8.62 0.56
CA GLU A 60 1.35 8.97 -0.61
C GLU A 60 0.56 8.78 -1.91
N LEU A 61 -0.21 7.69 -2.04
CA LEU A 61 -1.18 7.52 -3.12
C LEU A 61 -2.19 8.68 -3.16
N GLY A 62 -2.72 9.08 -2.00
CA GLY A 62 -3.61 10.22 -1.89
C GLY A 62 -2.98 11.53 -2.40
N ASN A 63 -1.71 11.77 -2.10
CA ASN A 63 -0.96 12.91 -2.60
C ASN A 63 -0.84 12.88 -4.14
N HIS A 64 -0.45 11.75 -4.71
CA HIS A 64 -0.39 11.60 -6.17
C HIS A 64 -1.75 11.77 -6.86
N ILE A 65 -2.84 11.30 -6.24
CA ILE A 65 -4.19 11.54 -6.75
C ILE A 65 -4.51 13.04 -6.74
N ALA A 66 -4.14 13.78 -5.68
CA ALA A 66 -4.38 15.22 -5.58
C ALA A 66 -3.70 16.01 -6.71
N ASP A 67 -2.52 15.55 -7.16
CA ASP A 67 -1.74 16.15 -8.25
C ASP A 67 -2.29 15.86 -9.67
N VAL A 68 -3.31 14.99 -9.80
CA VAL A 68 -3.95 14.70 -11.09
C VAL A 68 -4.65 15.97 -11.63
N ARG A 69 -4.26 16.39 -12.84
CA ARG A 69 -4.74 17.63 -13.48
C ARG A 69 -6.22 17.59 -13.88
N ASP A 70 -6.67 16.46 -14.40
CA ASP A 70 -8.09 16.25 -14.76
C ASP A 70 -8.91 16.11 -13.48
N GLU A 71 -9.75 17.11 -13.20
CA GLU A 71 -10.57 17.18 -12.00
C GLU A 71 -11.57 16.02 -11.89
N THR A 72 -12.20 15.63 -13.00
CA THR A 72 -13.14 14.51 -13.04
C THR A 72 -12.40 13.24 -12.65
N ARG A 73 -11.25 12.99 -13.29
CA ARG A 73 -10.44 11.80 -13.02
C ARG A 73 -9.89 11.79 -11.59
N ARG A 74 -9.44 12.94 -11.08
CA ARG A 74 -8.99 13.10 -9.69
C ARG A 74 -10.10 12.73 -8.70
N LYS A 75 -11.31 13.22 -8.92
CA LYS A 75 -12.47 12.94 -8.07
C LYS A 75 -12.88 11.47 -8.12
N GLU A 76 -12.85 10.85 -9.30
CA GLU A 76 -13.08 9.41 -9.45
C GLU A 76 -12.08 8.59 -8.65
N LEU A 77 -10.78 8.89 -8.76
CA LEU A 77 -9.71 8.20 -8.05
C LEU A 77 -9.82 8.38 -6.54
N ALA A 78 -10.10 9.59 -6.07
CA ALA A 78 -10.31 9.86 -4.65
C ALA A 78 -11.49 9.07 -4.09
N ASN A 79 -12.61 9.04 -4.82
CA ASN A 79 -13.78 8.24 -4.43
C ASN A 79 -13.47 6.74 -4.43
N LEU A 80 -12.76 6.24 -5.46
CA LEU A 80 -12.33 4.84 -5.52
C LEU A 80 -11.48 4.49 -4.30
N LEU A 81 -10.51 5.32 -3.94
CA LEU A 81 -9.66 5.12 -2.77
C LEU A 81 -10.51 5.03 -1.50
N VAL A 82 -11.41 5.98 -1.27
CA VAL A 82 -12.31 5.96 -0.11
C VAL A 82 -13.13 4.66 -0.05
N GLN A 83 -13.71 4.23 -1.16
CA GLN A 83 -14.51 3.00 -1.20
C GLN A 83 -13.66 1.75 -0.96
N THR A 84 -12.46 1.68 -1.53
CA THR A 84 -11.51 0.59 -1.30
C THR A 84 -11.14 0.49 0.18
N ILE A 85 -10.76 1.61 0.81
CA ILE A 85 -10.36 1.63 2.22
C ILE A 85 -11.53 1.27 3.13
N LYS A 86 -12.73 1.83 2.91
CA LYS A 86 -13.93 1.46 3.68
C LYS A 86 -14.19 -0.04 3.60
N THR A 87 -14.17 -0.60 2.39
CA THR A 87 -14.36 -2.04 2.18
C THR A 87 -13.31 -2.87 2.92
N CYS A 88 -12.03 -2.46 2.86
CA CYS A 88 -10.94 -3.18 3.52
C CYS A 88 -11.06 -3.14 5.05
N VAL A 89 -11.44 -2.00 5.63
CA VAL A 89 -11.66 -1.86 7.08
C VAL A 89 -12.87 -2.66 7.53
N GLU A 90 -13.98 -2.59 6.81
CA GLU A 90 -15.24 -3.27 7.19
C GLU A 90 -15.15 -4.80 7.02
N LYS A 91 -14.56 -5.27 5.92
CA LYS A 91 -14.55 -6.70 5.54
C LYS A 91 -13.22 -7.38 5.78
N SER A 92 -12.21 -6.66 6.29
CA SER A 92 -10.83 -7.14 6.45
C SER A 92 -10.25 -7.75 5.17
N THR A 93 -10.72 -7.30 4.00
CA THR A 93 -10.34 -7.86 2.69
C THR A 93 -10.40 -6.81 1.58
N PRO A 94 -9.54 -6.94 0.55
CA PRO A 94 -8.42 -7.87 0.49
C PRO A 94 -7.14 -7.30 1.13
N TRP A 95 -7.14 -6.02 1.50
CA TRP A 95 -5.97 -5.39 2.11
C TRP A 95 -6.05 -5.44 3.62
N THR A 96 -4.98 -5.95 4.24
CA THR A 96 -4.71 -5.72 5.66
C THR A 96 -4.00 -4.38 5.78
N ILE A 97 -4.76 -3.36 6.14
CA ILE A 97 -4.22 -2.03 6.44
C ILE A 97 -3.71 -2.07 7.87
N THR A 98 -2.42 -1.80 8.07
CA THR A 98 -1.88 -1.66 9.41
C THR A 98 -1.48 -0.21 9.67
N PRO A 99 -1.89 0.36 10.82
CA PRO A 99 -1.17 1.50 11.31
C PRO A 99 0.23 1.04 11.73
N PRO A 100 1.28 1.85 11.52
CA PRO A 100 2.46 1.68 12.36
C PRO A 100 1.99 1.86 13.80
N ALA A 101 2.10 0.80 14.62
CA ALA A 101 1.95 0.90 16.08
C ALA A 101 3.21 1.56 16.67
N ILE A 102 3.59 2.71 16.11
CA ILE A 102 4.67 3.55 16.60
C ILE A 102 3.97 4.73 17.23
N VAL A 103 4.09 4.85 18.55
CA VAL A 103 3.60 6.04 19.25
C VAL A 103 4.53 7.21 18.95
N ILE A 104 3.98 8.42 18.87
CA ILE A 104 4.72 9.59 18.38
C ILE A 104 5.96 9.90 19.23
N GLU A 105 5.94 9.48 20.49
CA GLU A 105 7.03 9.61 21.47
C GLU A 105 8.26 8.79 21.09
N ASP A 106 8.10 7.69 20.34
CA ASP A 106 9.19 6.80 19.94
C ASP A 106 9.91 7.30 18.66
N PHE A 107 9.31 8.24 17.92
CA PHE A 107 9.85 8.69 16.63
C PHE A 107 11.28 9.26 16.72
N PRO A 108 11.63 10.14 17.68
CA PRO A 108 12.97 10.68 17.78
C PRO A 108 14.03 9.59 17.99
N GLN A 109 13.75 8.61 18.87
CA GLN A 109 14.67 7.50 19.15
C GLN A 109 14.80 6.56 17.94
N LEU A 110 13.70 6.36 17.21
CA LEU A 110 13.68 5.57 15.99
C LEU A 110 14.51 6.23 14.87
N LEU A 111 14.45 7.56 14.75
CA LEU A 111 15.26 8.32 13.80
C LEU A 111 16.74 8.39 14.21
N GLU A 112 17.04 8.52 15.50
CA GLU A 112 18.42 8.39 16.02
C GLU A 112 18.99 6.99 15.74
N TYR A 113 18.19 5.95 15.92
CA TYR A 113 18.58 4.59 15.59
C TYR A 113 18.82 4.44 14.08
N PHE A 114 17.92 4.94 13.24
CA PHE A 114 18.09 4.94 11.79
C PHE A 114 19.36 5.68 11.35
N ALA A 115 19.64 6.87 11.90
CA ALA A 115 20.83 7.64 11.57
C ALA A 115 22.13 6.87 11.89
N ASN A 116 22.14 6.09 12.97
CA ASN A 116 23.32 5.36 13.42
C ASN A 116 23.44 3.93 12.85
N LYS A 117 22.33 3.32 12.40
CA LYS A 117 22.23 1.88 12.07
C LYS A 117 21.56 1.60 10.73
N SER A 118 21.35 2.60 9.88
CA SER A 118 20.82 2.36 8.53
C SER A 118 21.83 1.66 7.65
N VAL A 119 21.33 0.78 6.79
CA VAL A 119 22.11 0.09 5.77
C VAL A 119 21.47 0.38 4.42
N VAL A 120 22.30 0.77 3.45
CA VAL A 120 21.87 0.96 2.06
C VAL A 120 21.55 -0.43 1.49
N GLN A 121 20.26 -0.70 1.25
CA GLN A 121 19.77 -2.01 0.78
C GLN A 121 19.89 -2.20 -0.73
N CYS A 122 20.07 -1.12 -1.50
CA CYS A 122 20.38 -1.16 -2.92
C CYS A 122 21.55 -0.22 -3.22
N GLN A 123 22.69 -0.76 -3.63
CA GLN A 123 23.66 -0.01 -4.41
C GLN A 123 23.18 -0.05 -5.87
N GLY A 124 23.09 1.11 -6.51
CA GLY A 124 22.69 1.23 -7.91
C GLY A 124 23.62 0.51 -8.87
#